data_AF-A0A9E2PXQ7-F1
#
_entry.id   AF-A0A9E2PXQ7-F1
#
_cell.length_a   1.000
_cell.length_b   1.000
_cell.length_c   1.000
_cell.angle_alpha   90.00
_cell.angle_beta   90.00
_cell.angle_gamma   90.00
#
_symmetry.space_group_name_H-M   'P 1'
#
loop_
_entity.id
_entity.type
_entity.pdbx_description
1 polymer ?
#
loop_
_entity_poly.entity_id
_entity_poly.type
_entity_poly.pdbx_seq_one_letter_code
_entity_poly.pdbx_strand_id
1 'polypeptide(L)'
;MGRKRVIDTDELLFDEELFEAVGKDGLWLYVRLWSLAEDWGGYEPRYGSIALKTGILRLSPETVKEIIEELIILGKIVPYEANGKTFHWIKNFLKHQRLNNPTPPSLPLPPWVICEVKEYKSKKKYASFQIDWEKLASCTSSLPVGYQNTTSSPRNRNETETETETRRKDLSTAEPPTPSFSVQDLAILWNENAPPELPKVHLPFKRPPKTMAKMRDAIKRNHDRRWWERVLLKTRDSPFLLGVNDRGWKASIDFMIENAEVILDGKYDGGKPSQPKGWGALKESMQRRKSDAQ
;
A
#
# COMPACT_ATOMS: atom_id res chain seq x y z
N MET A 1 13.29 21.12 -8.59
CA MET A 1 13.83 20.11 -7.64
C MET A 1 12.75 19.06 -7.44
N GLY A 2 13.05 17.76 -7.49
CA GLY A 2 12.05 16.71 -7.36
C GLY A 2 11.33 16.78 -6.01
N ARG A 3 10.04 16.40 -5.97
CA ARG A 3 9.31 16.25 -4.71
C ARG A 3 10.03 15.23 -3.84
N LYS A 4 10.19 15.51 -2.54
CA LYS A 4 10.68 14.50 -1.59
C LYS A 4 9.59 13.45 -1.44
N ARG A 5 9.91 12.20 -1.76
CA ARG A 5 8.99 11.06 -1.72
C ARG A 5 9.46 10.06 -0.67
N VAL A 6 8.52 9.49 0.07
CA VAL A 6 8.72 8.21 0.76
C VAL A 6 8.34 7.15 -0.26
N ILE A 7 9.29 6.29 -0.63
CA ILE A 7 9.12 5.21 -1.59
C ILE A 7 9.16 3.91 -0.81
N ASP A 8 8.16 3.05 -1.02
CA ASP A 8 8.19 1.68 -0.50
C ASP A 8 9.23 0.89 -1.32
N THR A 9 10.38 0.64 -0.70
CA THR A 9 11.49 -0.02 -1.36
C THR A 9 11.38 -1.53 -1.32
N ASP A 10 10.53 -2.11 -0.48
CA ASP A 10 10.50 -3.57 -0.30
C ASP A 10 9.96 -4.24 -1.57
N GLU A 11 8.87 -3.71 -2.13
CA GLU A 11 8.30 -4.22 -3.38
C GLU A 11 9.15 -3.91 -4.63
N LEU A 12 10.13 -2.99 -4.53
CA LEU A 12 10.95 -2.55 -5.68
C LEU A 12 12.37 -3.14 -5.66
N LEU A 13 12.99 -3.27 -4.48
CA LEU A 13 14.38 -3.73 -4.33
C LEU A 13 14.49 -5.25 -4.17
N PHE A 14 13.44 -5.92 -3.72
CA PHE A 14 13.42 -7.38 -3.54
C PHE A 14 12.64 -8.11 -4.64
N ASP A 15 12.38 -7.43 -5.77
CA ASP A 15 11.86 -8.05 -6.99
C ASP A 15 13.01 -8.80 -7.68
N GLU A 16 13.01 -10.14 -7.54
CA GLU A 16 14.07 -11.03 -8.05
C GLU A 16 14.20 -10.95 -9.57
N GLU A 17 13.08 -10.93 -10.30
CA GLU A 17 13.08 -10.80 -11.76
C GLU A 17 13.70 -9.47 -12.20
N LEU A 18 13.39 -8.40 -11.47
CA LEU A 18 13.98 -7.09 -11.73
C LEU A 18 15.49 -7.06 -11.40
N PHE A 19 15.91 -7.67 -10.29
CA PHE A 19 17.33 -7.77 -9.93
C PHE A 19 18.12 -8.55 -11.00
N GLU A 20 17.63 -9.70 -11.43
CA GLU A 20 18.30 -10.53 -12.44
C GLU A 20 18.42 -9.81 -13.79
N ALA A 21 17.42 -9.01 -14.16
CA ALA A 21 17.42 -8.33 -15.45
C ALA A 21 18.31 -7.08 -15.49
N VAL A 22 18.29 -6.22 -14.45
CA VAL A 22 19.00 -4.92 -14.49
C VAL A 22 20.12 -4.77 -13.45
N GLY A 23 20.29 -5.77 -12.59
CA GLY A 23 21.29 -5.79 -11.53
C GLY A 23 21.10 -4.70 -10.46
N LYS A 24 22.07 -4.62 -9.54
CA LYS A 24 22.07 -3.65 -8.42
C LYS A 24 21.92 -2.20 -8.90
N ASP A 25 22.65 -1.83 -9.95
CA ASP A 25 22.73 -0.44 -10.40
C ASP A 25 21.44 -0.04 -11.12
N GLY A 26 20.81 -0.99 -11.84
CA GLY A 26 19.52 -0.77 -12.46
C GLY A 26 18.37 -0.68 -11.48
N LEU A 27 18.38 -1.47 -10.40
CA LEU A 27 17.40 -1.32 -9.31
C LEU A 27 17.48 0.06 -8.67
N TRP A 28 18.68 0.51 -8.33
CA TRP A 28 18.86 1.84 -7.77
C TRP A 28 18.49 2.95 -8.75
N LEU A 29 18.81 2.79 -10.03
CA LEU A 29 18.36 3.71 -11.07
C LEU A 29 16.83 3.75 -11.15
N TYR A 30 16.16 2.59 -11.09
CA TYR A 30 14.71 2.53 -11.11
C TYR A 30 14.09 3.28 -9.93
N VAL A 31 14.55 3.02 -8.70
CA VAL A 31 14.12 3.80 -7.51
C VAL A 31 14.43 5.29 -7.68
N ARG A 32 15.55 5.63 -8.31
CA ARG A 32 15.91 7.03 -8.57
C ARG A 32 14.94 7.69 -9.55
N LEU A 33 14.49 6.99 -10.60
CA LEU A 33 13.53 7.52 -11.57
C LEU A 33 12.21 7.94 -10.91
N TRP A 34 11.74 7.21 -9.88
CA TRP A 34 10.55 7.59 -9.12
C TRP A 34 10.69 8.95 -8.43
N SER A 35 11.90 9.29 -7.97
CA SER A 35 12.19 10.60 -7.39
C SER A 35 12.27 11.73 -8.42
N LEU A 36 12.54 11.38 -9.68
CA LEU A 36 12.67 12.34 -10.78
C LEU A 36 11.37 12.58 -11.55
N ALA A 37 10.46 11.60 -11.52
CA ALA A 37 9.17 11.67 -12.19
C ALA A 37 8.23 12.72 -11.56
N GLU A 38 7.32 13.23 -12.38
CA GLU A 38 6.18 14.03 -11.94
C GLU A 38 5.22 13.22 -11.06
N ASP A 39 4.24 13.90 -10.47
CA ASP A 39 3.29 13.28 -9.53
C ASP A 39 2.37 12.22 -10.15
N TRP A 40 2.38 12.06 -11.47
CA TRP A 40 1.66 11.02 -12.19
C TRP A 40 2.58 9.92 -12.77
N GLY A 41 3.88 9.99 -12.49
CA GLY A 41 4.88 8.99 -12.93
C GLY A 41 5.55 9.28 -14.28
N GLY A 42 5.25 10.43 -14.89
CA GLY A 42 5.85 10.84 -16.16
C GLY A 42 7.22 11.53 -16.01
N TYR A 43 8.11 11.30 -16.97
CA TYR A 43 9.39 12.00 -17.06
C TYR A 43 9.92 12.05 -18.51
N GLU A 44 10.81 12.99 -18.80
CA GLU A 44 11.54 13.07 -20.07
C GLU A 44 12.86 12.28 -19.96
N PRO A 45 13.19 11.35 -20.88
CA PRO A 45 14.37 10.48 -20.81
C PRO A 45 15.66 11.20 -21.19
N ARG A 46 16.00 12.27 -20.46
CA ARG A 46 17.27 12.99 -20.64
C ARG A 46 18.40 12.24 -19.97
N TYR A 47 18.93 11.21 -20.64
CA TYR A 47 19.91 10.27 -20.10
C TYR A 47 21.10 10.95 -19.42
N GLY A 48 21.69 11.99 -20.01
CA GLY A 48 22.78 12.75 -19.38
C GLY A 48 22.38 13.44 -18.07
N SER A 49 21.17 14.00 -17.98
CA SER A 49 20.67 14.61 -16.74
C SER A 49 20.34 13.56 -15.68
N ILE A 50 19.85 12.39 -16.10
CA ILE A 50 19.53 11.27 -15.21
C ILE A 50 20.84 10.68 -14.66
N ALA A 51 21.83 10.43 -15.51
CA ALA A 51 23.18 9.98 -15.18
C ALA A 51 23.82 10.84 -14.09
N LEU A 52 23.85 12.17 -14.27
CA LEU A 52 24.35 13.11 -13.25
C LEU A 52 23.61 12.99 -11.91
N LYS A 53 22.32 12.65 -11.94
CA LYS A 53 21.48 12.52 -10.74
C LYS A 53 21.57 11.14 -10.09
N THR A 54 22.30 10.18 -10.66
CA THR A 54 22.58 8.88 -10.01
C THR A 54 23.60 8.98 -8.87
N GLY A 55 24.31 10.11 -8.77
CA GLY A 55 25.16 10.42 -7.63
C GLY A 55 26.31 9.44 -7.47
N ILE A 56 26.30 8.67 -6.37
CA ILE A 56 27.39 7.75 -6.01
C ILE A 56 27.59 6.62 -7.02
N LEU A 57 26.52 6.23 -7.74
CA LEU A 57 26.61 5.19 -8.77
C LEU A 57 27.39 5.64 -10.00
N ARG A 58 27.44 6.96 -10.26
CA ARG A 58 28.15 7.58 -11.39
C ARG A 58 27.93 6.86 -12.72
N LEU A 59 26.69 6.46 -13.00
CA LEU A 59 26.36 5.77 -14.25
C LEU A 59 26.61 6.71 -15.45
N SER A 60 27.12 6.16 -16.54
CA SER A 60 27.23 6.90 -17.81
C SER A 60 25.84 7.10 -18.44
N PRO A 61 25.67 8.11 -19.31
CA PRO A 61 24.43 8.26 -20.08
C PRO A 61 24.05 7.02 -20.89
N GLU A 62 25.04 6.29 -21.41
CA GLU A 62 24.88 5.08 -22.20
C GLU A 62 24.32 3.95 -21.32
N THR A 63 24.93 3.69 -20.16
CA THR A 63 24.44 2.68 -19.21
C THR A 63 23.05 3.03 -18.67
N VAL A 64 22.77 4.31 -18.42
CA VAL A 64 21.41 4.74 -18.04
C VAL A 64 20.39 4.43 -19.13
N LYS A 65 20.75 4.65 -20.39
CA LYS A 65 19.89 4.33 -21.53
C LYS A 65 19.63 2.83 -21.61
N GLU A 66 20.68 2.01 -21.58
CA GLU A 66 20.60 0.53 -21.62
C GLU A 66 19.68 -0.01 -20.52
N ILE A 67 19.87 0.42 -19.27
CA ILE A 67 19.02 0.00 -18.15
C ILE A 67 17.56 0.44 -18.37
N ILE A 68 17.32 1.66 -18.86
CA ILE A 68 15.96 2.13 -19.12
C ILE A 68 15.31 1.31 -20.24
N GLU A 69 16.05 0.92 -21.28
CA GLU A 69 15.56 0.03 -22.34
C GLU A 69 15.17 -1.34 -21.79
N GLU A 70 15.95 -1.92 -20.88
CA GLU A 70 15.58 -3.14 -20.16
C GLU A 70 14.31 -2.95 -19.31
N LEU A 71 14.19 -1.84 -18.58
CA LEU A 71 12.97 -1.52 -17.81
C LEU A 71 11.75 -1.31 -18.72
N ILE A 72 11.94 -0.86 -19.96
CA ILE A 72 10.89 -0.81 -20.97
C ILE A 72 10.52 -2.24 -21.38
N ILE A 73 11.49 -3.11 -21.71
CA ILE A 73 11.25 -4.51 -22.08
C ILE A 73 10.48 -5.26 -20.99
N LEU A 74 10.83 -5.04 -19.72
CA LEU A 74 10.17 -5.63 -18.53
C LEU A 74 8.78 -5.07 -18.24
N GLY A 75 8.28 -4.12 -19.01
CA GLY A 75 6.95 -3.55 -18.77
C GLY A 75 6.88 -2.54 -17.62
N LYS A 76 8.01 -2.16 -17.01
CA LYS A 76 8.06 -1.25 -15.85
C LYS A 76 7.95 0.22 -16.29
N ILE A 77 8.36 0.55 -17.52
CA ILE A 77 8.39 1.92 -18.05
C ILE A 77 7.79 1.98 -19.46
N VAL A 78 6.66 2.64 -19.63
CA VAL A 78 6.00 2.79 -20.94
C VAL A 78 6.50 4.06 -21.65
N PRO A 79 7.14 3.96 -22.82
CA PRO A 79 7.43 5.12 -23.65
C PRO A 79 6.18 5.60 -24.39
N TYR A 80 6.07 6.91 -24.61
CA TYR A 80 5.03 7.53 -25.43
C TYR A 80 5.56 8.79 -26.10
N GLU A 81 4.90 9.20 -27.18
CA GLU A 81 5.22 10.43 -27.89
C GLU A 81 4.16 11.49 -27.63
N ALA A 82 4.62 12.72 -27.43
CA ALA A 82 3.78 13.90 -27.38
C ALA A 82 4.56 15.10 -27.91
N ASN A 83 3.91 15.96 -28.70
CA ASN A 83 4.53 17.17 -29.26
C ASN A 83 5.87 16.90 -29.99
N GLY A 84 5.98 15.75 -30.69
CA GLY A 84 7.19 15.36 -31.42
C GLY A 84 8.39 14.98 -30.53
N LYS A 85 8.18 14.72 -29.24
CA LYS A 85 9.21 14.26 -28.30
C LYS A 85 8.78 12.98 -27.61
N THR A 86 9.76 12.14 -27.30
CA THR A 86 9.56 10.92 -26.49
C THR A 86 9.58 11.26 -25.01
N PHE A 87 8.65 10.68 -24.28
CA PHE A 87 8.54 10.74 -22.84
C PHE A 87 8.30 9.34 -22.29
N HIS A 88 8.59 9.13 -21.02
CA HIS A 88 8.42 7.85 -20.35
C HIS A 88 7.42 7.98 -19.21
N TRP A 89 6.68 6.91 -18.95
CA TRP A 89 5.75 6.78 -17.83
C TRP A 89 6.06 5.53 -17.01
N ILE A 90 6.21 5.70 -15.69
CA ILE A 90 6.50 4.59 -14.77
C ILE A 90 5.20 3.83 -14.46
N LYS A 91 5.10 2.57 -14.88
CA LYS A 91 3.94 1.71 -14.61
C LYS A 91 3.80 1.50 -13.10
N ASN A 92 2.56 1.44 -12.61
CA ASN A 92 2.21 1.31 -11.20
C ASN A 92 2.66 2.46 -10.28
N PHE A 93 3.22 3.57 -10.80
CA PHE A 93 3.64 4.69 -9.96
C PHE A 93 2.54 5.16 -8.99
N LEU A 94 1.32 5.38 -9.49
CA LEU A 94 0.17 5.81 -8.68
C LEU A 94 -0.35 4.74 -7.72
N LYS A 95 -0.02 3.46 -7.95
CA LYS A 95 -0.38 2.35 -7.05
C LYS A 95 0.46 2.40 -5.78
N HIS A 96 1.78 2.57 -5.92
CA HIS A 96 2.72 2.56 -4.79
C HIS A 96 2.98 3.95 -4.22
N GLN A 97 2.82 5.02 -5.02
CA GLN A 97 2.92 6.41 -4.57
C GLN A 97 1.55 7.11 -4.54
N ARG A 98 0.80 6.90 -3.46
CA ARG A 98 -0.43 7.66 -3.22
C ARG A 98 -0.09 9.06 -2.74
N LEU A 99 -0.32 10.06 -3.59
CA LEU A 99 0.02 11.44 -3.31
C LEU A 99 -1.21 12.22 -2.86
N ASN A 100 -1.06 12.90 -1.72
CA ASN A 100 -1.99 13.95 -1.34
C ASN A 100 -1.67 15.20 -2.15
N ASN A 101 -2.69 15.77 -2.77
CA ASN A 101 -2.65 17.03 -3.51
C ASN A 101 -1.51 17.05 -4.57
N PRO A 102 -1.60 16.15 -5.58
CA PRO A 102 -0.68 16.14 -6.72
C PRO A 102 -0.58 17.51 -7.39
N THR A 103 0.60 17.84 -7.89
CA THR A 103 0.81 19.03 -8.70
C THR A 103 0.20 18.82 -10.08
N PRO A 104 -0.46 19.83 -10.68
CA PRO A 104 -0.83 19.78 -12.08
C PRO A 104 0.37 19.43 -12.97
N PRO A 105 0.16 18.62 -14.03
CA PRO A 105 1.24 18.16 -14.88
C PRO A 105 1.91 19.34 -15.60
N SER A 106 3.24 19.32 -15.68
CA SER A 106 4.00 20.27 -16.51
C SER A 106 4.48 19.63 -17.81
N LEU A 107 4.53 18.29 -17.85
CA LEU A 107 4.78 17.48 -19.03
C LEU A 107 3.47 17.08 -19.72
N PRO A 108 3.46 16.86 -21.05
CA PRO A 108 2.29 16.34 -21.73
C PRO A 108 1.93 14.96 -21.18
N LEU A 109 0.63 14.71 -21.01
CA LEU A 109 0.15 13.42 -20.51
C LEU A 109 0.04 12.41 -21.66
N PRO A 110 0.34 11.13 -21.41
CA PRO A 110 0.02 10.08 -22.36
C PRO A 110 -1.51 9.90 -22.45
N PRO A 111 -2.02 9.31 -23.55
CA PRO A 111 -3.45 9.18 -23.79
C PRO A 111 -4.23 8.41 -22.70
N TRP A 112 -3.57 7.54 -21.95
CA TRP A 112 -4.14 6.70 -20.89
C TRP A 112 -4.07 7.32 -19.48
N VAL A 113 -3.46 8.50 -19.30
CA VAL A 113 -3.46 9.20 -18.01
C VAL A 113 -4.50 10.31 -18.06
N ILE A 114 -5.58 10.13 -17.30
CA ILE A 114 -6.65 11.11 -17.15
C ILE A 114 -6.29 12.04 -15.99
N CYS A 115 -6.28 13.34 -16.24
CA CYS A 115 -6.00 14.36 -15.22
C CYS A 115 -7.20 15.29 -15.04
N GLU A 116 -7.67 15.40 -13.81
CA GLU A 116 -8.67 16.38 -13.40
C GLU A 116 -8.01 17.43 -12.50
N VAL A 117 -7.97 18.69 -12.93
CA VAL A 117 -7.42 19.78 -12.13
C VAL A 117 -8.53 20.39 -11.26
N LYS A 118 -8.31 20.37 -9.95
CA LYS A 118 -9.20 20.90 -8.91
C LYS A 118 -8.59 22.12 -8.27
N GLU A 119 -9.44 22.95 -7.67
CA GLU A 119 -9.04 24.18 -7.01
C GLU A 119 -9.58 24.21 -5.58
N TYR A 120 -8.73 24.56 -4.62
CA TYR A 120 -9.15 24.82 -3.25
C TYR A 120 -9.88 26.16 -3.14
N LYS A 121 -10.61 26.35 -2.04
CA LYS A 121 -11.13 27.68 -1.65
C LYS A 121 -10.04 28.76 -1.59
N SER A 122 -8.79 28.37 -1.32
CA SER A 122 -7.61 29.25 -1.32
C SER A 122 -7.05 29.57 -2.71
N LYS A 123 -7.74 29.19 -3.79
CA LYS A 123 -7.31 29.29 -5.20
C LYS A 123 -6.10 28.45 -5.59
N LYS A 124 -5.57 27.63 -4.67
CA LYS A 124 -4.47 26.71 -4.98
C LYS A 124 -5.01 25.54 -5.81
N LYS A 125 -4.35 25.24 -6.93
CA LYS A 125 -4.70 24.11 -7.79
C LYS A 125 -3.99 22.83 -7.39
N TYR A 126 -4.65 21.71 -7.57
CA TYR A 126 -4.10 20.36 -7.43
C TYR A 126 -4.71 19.45 -8.49
N ALA A 127 -4.02 18.38 -8.87
CA ALA A 127 -4.51 17.42 -9.84
C ALA A 127 -5.00 16.15 -9.16
N SER A 128 -5.90 15.44 -9.84
CA SER A 128 -6.24 14.05 -9.55
C SER A 128 -5.96 13.25 -10.81
N PHE A 129 -5.25 12.12 -10.66
CA PHE A 129 -4.83 11.28 -11.77
C PHE A 129 -5.51 9.92 -11.72
N GLN A 130 -5.97 9.46 -12.87
CA GLN A 130 -6.53 8.12 -13.08
C GLN A 130 -5.88 7.48 -14.31
N ILE A 131 -5.81 6.15 -14.32
CA ILE A 131 -5.24 5.39 -15.44
C ILE A 131 -6.38 4.67 -16.15
N ASP A 132 -6.47 4.89 -17.46
CA ASP A 132 -7.31 4.13 -18.38
C ASP A 132 -6.53 2.90 -18.87
N TRP A 133 -6.83 1.75 -18.27
CA TRP A 133 -6.10 0.50 -18.55
C TRP A 133 -6.43 -0.09 -19.93
N GLU A 134 -7.62 0.15 -20.46
CA GLU A 134 -7.99 -0.32 -21.80
C GLU A 134 -7.21 0.46 -22.85
N LYS A 135 -7.14 1.78 -22.67
CA LYS A 135 -6.38 2.66 -23.56
C LYS A 135 -4.87 2.42 -23.47
N LEU A 136 -4.36 2.12 -22.27
CA LEU A 136 -2.96 1.70 -22.12
C LEU A 136 -2.70 0.43 -22.94
N ALA A 137 -3.51 -0.62 -22.77
CA ALA A 137 -3.34 -1.89 -23.49
C ALA A 137 -3.40 -1.69 -25.02
N SER A 138 -4.31 -0.85 -25.50
CA SER A 138 -4.41 -0.49 -26.92
C SER A 138 -3.18 0.27 -27.44
N CYS A 139 -2.57 1.14 -26.63
CA CYS A 139 -1.42 1.94 -27.05
C CYS A 139 -0.09 1.20 -26.92
N THR A 140 -0.01 0.13 -26.12
CA THR A 140 1.22 -0.63 -25.86
C THR A 140 1.28 -1.99 -26.53
N SER A 141 0.28 -2.34 -27.36
CA SER A 141 0.19 -3.64 -28.01
C SER A 141 1.40 -3.98 -28.91
N SER A 142 2.11 -2.96 -29.39
CA SER A 142 3.30 -3.07 -30.24
C SER A 142 4.64 -3.01 -29.48
N LEU A 143 4.62 -2.83 -28.16
CA LEU A 143 5.84 -2.83 -27.34
C LEU A 143 6.27 -4.28 -27.01
N PRO A 144 7.55 -4.53 -26.65
CA PRO A 144 8.06 -5.87 -26.35
C PRO A 144 7.24 -6.63 -25.29
N VAL A 145 7.32 -7.96 -25.32
CA VAL A 145 6.43 -8.96 -24.67
C VAL A 145 6.09 -8.71 -23.18
N GLY A 146 6.90 -7.95 -22.42
CA GLY A 146 6.60 -7.55 -21.04
C GLY A 146 5.34 -6.69 -20.86
N TYR A 147 4.75 -6.16 -21.94
CA TYR A 147 3.46 -5.46 -21.92
C TYR A 147 2.23 -6.34 -22.17
N GLN A 148 2.42 -7.54 -22.74
CA GLN A 148 1.31 -8.41 -23.14
C GLN A 148 0.81 -9.33 -22.01
N ASN A 149 1.52 -9.41 -20.88
CA ASN A 149 1.13 -10.25 -19.74
C ASN A 149 0.77 -9.44 -18.49
N THR A 150 -0.30 -8.64 -18.58
CA THR A 150 -1.23 -8.47 -17.44
C THR A 150 -2.67 -8.39 -17.96
N THR A 151 -3.08 -9.34 -18.79
CA THR A 151 -4.51 -9.67 -19.00
C THR A 151 -4.72 -11.18 -18.88
N SER A 152 -4.22 -11.74 -17.79
CA SER A 152 -4.74 -12.96 -17.15
C SER A 152 -4.56 -12.81 -15.65
N SER A 153 -5.48 -12.13 -14.98
CA SER A 153 -6.52 -12.88 -14.28
C SER A 153 -7.90 -12.27 -14.51
N PRO A 154 -8.66 -12.78 -15.48
CA PRO A 154 -10.09 -12.89 -15.31
C PRO A 154 -10.34 -14.07 -14.36
N ARG A 155 -10.80 -13.77 -13.14
CA ARG A 155 -11.81 -14.65 -12.53
C ARG A 155 -13.14 -13.93 -12.64
N ASN A 156 -13.65 -13.89 -13.87
CA ASN A 156 -15.07 -14.09 -14.03
C ASN A 156 -15.22 -15.59 -14.36
N ARG A 157 -15.77 -16.35 -13.41
CA ARG A 157 -16.30 -17.67 -13.70
C ARG A 157 -17.78 -17.59 -13.33
N ASN A 158 -18.58 -17.20 -14.31
CA ASN A 158 -19.97 -17.62 -14.35
C ASN A 158 -19.95 -19.03 -14.92
N GLU A 159 -20.12 -20.03 -14.07
CA GLU A 159 -20.72 -21.31 -14.45
C GLU A 159 -21.75 -21.64 -13.37
N THR A 160 -23.01 -21.47 -13.76
CA THR A 160 -24.14 -22.26 -13.29
C THR A 160 -23.83 -23.75 -13.53
N GLU A 161 -24.54 -24.62 -12.79
CA GLU A 161 -24.64 -26.09 -12.96
C GLU A 161 -23.73 -26.94 -12.07
N THR A 162 -24.13 -28.08 -11.53
CA THR A 162 -25.44 -28.68 -11.21
C THR A 162 -25.08 -29.69 -10.11
N GLU A 163 -26.00 -29.91 -9.17
CA GLU A 163 -25.93 -31.03 -8.23
C GLU A 163 -25.64 -32.33 -9.00
N THR A 164 -24.61 -33.07 -8.63
CA THR A 164 -24.72 -34.52 -8.56
C THR A 164 -23.62 -35.11 -7.69
N GLU A 165 -24.06 -35.42 -6.48
CA GLU A 165 -23.69 -36.57 -5.67
C GLU A 165 -23.08 -37.74 -6.48
N THR A 166 -21.95 -38.31 -6.02
CA THR A 166 -21.84 -39.74 -5.66
C THR A 166 -20.40 -40.09 -5.24
N ARG A 167 -20.21 -40.11 -3.91
CA ARG A 167 -19.65 -41.23 -3.12
C ARG A 167 -18.46 -42.04 -3.68
N ARG A 168 -17.29 -41.87 -3.05
CA ARG A 168 -16.50 -43.00 -2.52
C ARG A 168 -16.06 -42.73 -1.07
N LYS A 169 -16.68 -43.52 -0.17
CA LYS A 169 -16.24 -43.93 1.17
C LYS A 169 -14.95 -44.75 1.01
N ASP A 170 -13.89 -44.60 1.79
CA ASP A 170 -13.67 -44.94 3.22
C ASP A 170 -12.23 -44.43 3.55
N LEU A 171 -11.75 -44.09 4.76
CA LEU A 171 -12.20 -44.20 6.15
C LEU A 171 -11.30 -43.25 7.00
N SER A 172 -11.88 -42.59 8.01
CA SER A 172 -11.29 -42.09 9.29
C SER A 172 -10.07 -41.12 9.25
N THR A 173 -10.12 -39.92 9.84
CA THR A 173 -10.63 -39.57 11.18
C THR A 173 -11.17 -38.14 11.19
N ALA A 174 -12.31 -37.95 11.83
CA ALA A 174 -13.07 -36.71 11.88
C ALA A 174 -12.58 -35.72 12.95
N GLU A 175 -12.66 -34.42 12.63
CA GLU A 175 -13.11 -33.38 13.56
C GLU A 175 -14.19 -32.52 12.86
N PRO A 176 -15.27 -32.10 13.55
CA PRO A 176 -16.44 -31.42 12.96
C PRO A 176 -16.15 -29.97 12.54
N PRO A 177 -16.97 -29.36 11.65
CA PRO A 177 -16.79 -27.97 11.22
C PRO A 177 -17.16 -27.04 12.38
N THR A 178 -16.16 -26.36 12.95
CA THR A 178 -16.41 -25.30 13.92
C THR A 178 -17.15 -24.13 13.25
N PRO A 179 -18.10 -23.47 13.94
CA PRO A 179 -18.74 -22.27 13.44
C PRO A 179 -17.67 -21.19 13.24
N SER A 180 -17.33 -20.87 11.99
CA SER A 180 -16.23 -19.94 11.72
C SER A 180 -16.65 -18.52 12.08
N PHE A 181 -16.11 -17.99 13.18
CA PHE A 181 -16.24 -16.58 13.55
C PHE A 181 -15.77 -15.69 12.39
N SER A 182 -16.64 -14.82 11.88
CA SER A 182 -16.41 -14.02 10.68
C SER A 182 -16.22 -12.54 10.99
N VAL A 183 -15.80 -11.76 9.98
CA VAL A 183 -15.71 -10.30 10.08
C VAL A 183 -17.06 -9.67 10.40
N GLN A 184 -18.16 -10.29 9.97
CA GLN A 184 -19.51 -9.81 10.29
C GLN A 184 -19.84 -10.05 11.76
N ASP A 185 -19.50 -11.23 12.30
CA ASP A 185 -19.70 -11.55 13.71
C ASP A 185 -18.90 -10.61 14.62
N LEU A 186 -17.68 -10.24 14.20
CA LEU A 186 -16.87 -9.26 14.90
C LEU A 186 -17.46 -7.85 14.85
N ALA A 187 -18.09 -7.45 13.74
CA ALA A 187 -18.76 -6.17 13.63
C ALA A 187 -20.05 -6.08 14.46
N ILE A 188 -20.79 -7.19 14.56
CA ILE A 188 -21.92 -7.33 15.49
C ILE A 188 -21.39 -7.21 16.92
N LEU A 189 -20.35 -7.98 17.27
CA LEU A 189 -19.73 -7.94 18.59
C LEU A 189 -19.24 -6.53 18.98
N TRP A 190 -18.65 -5.80 18.04
CA TRP A 190 -18.27 -4.39 18.21
C TRP A 190 -19.47 -3.52 18.54
N ASN A 191 -20.55 -3.59 17.76
CA ASN A 191 -21.74 -2.76 18.00
C ASN A 191 -22.45 -3.08 19.33
N GLU A 192 -22.35 -4.33 19.79
CA GLU A 192 -22.92 -4.80 21.07
C GLU A 192 -22.09 -4.36 22.28
N ASN A 193 -20.76 -4.41 22.19
CA ASN A 193 -19.88 -4.30 23.36
C ASN A 193 -18.95 -3.10 23.34
N ALA A 194 -18.84 -2.36 22.23
CA ALA A 194 -18.03 -1.15 22.19
C ALA A 194 -18.60 -0.08 23.15
N PRO A 195 -17.75 0.65 23.87
CA PRO A 195 -18.16 1.75 24.73
C PRO A 195 -18.96 2.81 23.97
N PRO A 196 -19.93 3.49 24.61
CA PRO A 196 -20.78 4.49 23.94
C PRO A 196 -20.00 5.67 23.36
N GLU A 197 -18.78 5.89 23.82
CA GLU A 197 -17.88 6.91 23.31
C GLU A 197 -17.36 6.59 21.90
N LEU A 198 -17.32 5.30 21.52
CA LEU A 198 -16.78 4.84 20.24
C LEU A 198 -17.86 4.78 19.14
N PRO A 199 -17.50 5.05 17.87
CA PRO A 199 -18.46 5.03 16.79
C PRO A 199 -18.93 3.60 16.47
N LYS A 200 -20.25 3.42 16.41
CA LYS A 200 -20.87 2.20 15.88
C LYS A 200 -20.67 2.10 14.36
N VAL A 201 -20.72 0.87 13.86
CA VAL A 201 -20.57 0.56 12.44
C VAL A 201 -21.90 0.15 11.83
N HIS A 202 -22.11 0.47 10.56
CA HIS A 202 -23.29 0.01 9.84
C HIS A 202 -23.16 -1.46 9.45
N LEU A 203 -24.26 -2.20 9.57
CA LEU A 203 -24.38 -3.59 9.14
C LEU A 203 -25.20 -3.66 7.83
N PRO A 204 -24.84 -4.53 6.87
CA PRO A 204 -23.69 -5.43 6.88
C PRO A 204 -22.36 -4.67 6.82
N PHE A 205 -21.39 -5.12 7.60
CA PHE A 205 -20.12 -4.43 7.74
C PHE A 205 -19.33 -4.54 6.44
N LYS A 206 -19.07 -3.38 5.82
CA LYS A 206 -18.37 -3.28 4.54
C LYS A 206 -17.25 -2.24 4.62
N ARG A 207 -16.13 -2.61 4.02
CA ARG A 207 -14.95 -1.78 3.79
C ARG A 207 -14.38 -2.05 2.40
N PRO A 208 -13.47 -1.21 1.89
CA PRO A 208 -12.77 -1.51 0.64
C PRO A 208 -12.14 -2.93 0.66
N PRO A 209 -12.08 -3.64 -0.48
CA PRO A 209 -11.66 -5.05 -0.53
C PRO A 209 -10.31 -5.35 0.13
N LYS A 210 -9.32 -4.45 -0.02
CA LYS A 210 -8.00 -4.58 0.61
C LYS A 210 -8.08 -4.57 2.15
N THR A 211 -8.95 -3.73 2.72
CA THR A 211 -9.19 -3.66 4.16
C THR A 211 -9.94 -4.90 4.65
N MET A 212 -10.96 -5.35 3.90
CA MET A 212 -11.69 -6.57 4.23
C MET A 212 -10.79 -7.81 4.20
N ALA A 213 -9.83 -7.90 3.28
CA ALA A 213 -8.84 -8.98 3.23
C ALA A 213 -7.98 -9.01 4.50
N LYS A 214 -7.40 -7.86 4.90
CA LYS A 214 -6.63 -7.75 6.14
C LYS A 214 -7.43 -8.15 7.39
N MET A 215 -8.69 -7.75 7.45
CA MET A 215 -9.58 -8.10 8.56
C MET A 215 -9.88 -9.60 8.59
N ARG A 216 -10.08 -10.22 7.43
CA ARG A 216 -10.20 -11.68 7.32
C ARG A 216 -8.92 -12.39 7.75
N ASP A 217 -7.76 -11.89 7.37
CA ASP A 217 -6.47 -12.46 7.78
C ASP A 217 -6.25 -12.33 9.30
N ALA A 218 -6.64 -11.21 9.91
CA ALA A 218 -6.60 -11.01 11.36
C ALA A 218 -7.52 -12.02 12.10
N ILE A 219 -8.73 -12.24 11.59
CA ILE A 219 -9.67 -13.23 12.15
C ILE A 219 -9.22 -14.66 11.86
N LYS A 220 -8.55 -14.91 10.73
CA LYS A 220 -7.97 -16.23 10.44
C LYS A 220 -6.86 -16.57 11.43
N ARG A 221 -6.03 -15.59 11.82
CA ARG A 221 -5.02 -15.73 12.88
C ARG A 221 -5.66 -15.98 14.24
N ASN A 222 -6.75 -15.26 14.55
CA ASN A 222 -7.46 -15.37 15.83
C ASN A 222 -8.96 -15.57 15.59
N HIS A 223 -9.38 -16.83 15.43
CA HIS A 223 -10.76 -17.20 15.11
C HIS A 223 -11.66 -17.38 16.35
N ASP A 224 -11.10 -17.25 17.55
CA ASP A 224 -11.85 -17.37 18.80
C ASP A 224 -12.59 -16.06 19.12
N ARG A 225 -13.93 -16.13 19.19
CA ARG A 225 -14.78 -15.01 19.61
C ARG A 225 -14.37 -14.46 20.98
N ARG A 226 -14.03 -15.32 21.95
CA ARG A 226 -13.64 -14.91 23.31
C ARG A 226 -12.34 -14.12 23.31
N TRP A 227 -11.46 -14.37 22.33
CA TRP A 227 -10.24 -13.60 22.16
C TRP A 227 -10.56 -12.14 21.81
N TRP A 228 -11.48 -11.92 20.85
CA TRP A 228 -11.92 -10.58 20.47
C TRP A 228 -12.72 -9.85 21.56
N GLU A 229 -13.48 -10.58 22.38
CA GLU A 229 -14.11 -10.02 23.59
C GLU A 229 -13.06 -9.46 24.56
N ARG A 230 -11.93 -10.16 24.77
CA ARG A 230 -10.82 -9.64 25.58
C ARG A 230 -10.18 -8.39 24.98
N VAL A 231 -10.03 -8.33 23.65
CA VAL A 231 -9.50 -7.12 22.96
C VAL A 231 -10.44 -5.94 23.20
N LEU A 232 -11.75 -6.15 23.13
CA LEU A 232 -12.77 -5.12 23.40
C LEU A 232 -12.75 -4.66 24.86
N LEU A 233 -12.60 -5.58 25.82
CA LEU A 233 -12.45 -5.23 27.24
C LEU A 233 -11.21 -4.35 27.45
N LYS A 234 -10.05 -4.73 26.90
CA LYS A 234 -8.83 -3.91 26.94
C LYS A 234 -9.00 -2.56 26.25
N THR A 235 -9.76 -2.52 25.15
CA THR A 235 -10.07 -1.27 24.45
C THR A 235 -10.88 -0.32 25.34
N ARG A 236 -11.85 -0.84 26.11
CA ARG A 236 -12.66 -0.08 27.06
C ARG A 236 -11.85 0.44 28.24
N ASP A 237 -10.88 -0.33 28.70
CA ASP A 237 -10.10 0.02 29.89
C ASP A 237 -8.99 1.06 29.58
N SER A 238 -8.78 1.42 28.30
CA SER A 238 -7.78 2.41 27.88
C SER A 238 -8.40 3.81 27.68
N PRO A 239 -8.06 4.80 28.53
CA PRO A 239 -8.52 6.18 28.34
C PRO A 239 -8.09 6.77 26.99
N PHE A 240 -6.90 6.38 26.50
CA PHE A 240 -6.37 6.85 25.22
C PHE A 240 -7.23 6.41 24.03
N LEU A 241 -7.68 5.15 24.01
CA LEU A 241 -8.49 4.61 22.93
C LEU A 241 -9.91 5.19 22.94
N LEU A 242 -10.40 5.67 24.08
CA LEU A 242 -11.70 6.32 24.24
C LEU A 242 -11.74 7.82 23.88
N GLY A 243 -10.59 8.44 23.60
CA GLY A 243 -10.53 9.88 23.30
C GLY A 243 -10.01 10.75 24.42
N VAL A 244 -9.56 10.19 25.54
CA VAL A 244 -8.87 10.94 26.60
C VAL A 244 -7.42 11.18 26.19
N ASN A 245 -7.24 12.06 25.21
CA ASN A 245 -5.96 12.52 24.70
C ASN A 245 -6.06 13.97 24.20
N ASP A 246 -4.92 14.63 24.00
CA ASP A 246 -4.81 16.04 23.58
C ASP A 246 -5.61 16.41 22.30
N ARG A 247 -6.04 15.40 21.53
CA ARG A 247 -6.69 15.57 20.23
C ARG A 247 -8.10 14.96 20.17
N GLY A 248 -8.62 14.43 21.29
CA GLY A 248 -9.92 13.76 21.32
C GLY A 248 -10.03 12.54 20.41
N TRP A 249 -8.91 11.94 19.99
CA TRP A 249 -8.90 10.84 19.01
C TRP A 249 -9.45 9.56 19.59
N LYS A 250 -10.39 8.90 18.90
CA LYS A 250 -11.03 7.66 19.35
C LYS A 250 -10.72 6.49 18.43
N ALA A 251 -10.60 5.31 18.99
CA ALA A 251 -10.38 4.08 18.24
C ALA A 251 -11.61 3.70 17.41
N SER A 252 -11.38 3.25 16.17
CA SER A 252 -12.41 2.63 15.33
C SER A 252 -12.28 1.12 15.38
N ILE A 253 -13.31 0.41 14.89
CA ILE A 253 -13.24 -1.05 14.67
C ILE A 253 -12.03 -1.41 13.80
N ASP A 254 -11.70 -0.56 12.82
CA ASP A 254 -10.60 -0.78 11.88
C ASP A 254 -9.27 -0.76 12.63
N PHE A 255 -9.08 0.23 13.52
CA PHE A 255 -7.88 0.34 14.36
C PHE A 255 -7.75 -0.85 15.33
N MET A 256 -8.86 -1.24 15.96
CA MET A 256 -8.88 -2.35 16.90
C MET A 256 -8.50 -3.67 16.22
N ILE A 257 -9.05 -3.96 15.03
CA ILE A 257 -8.73 -5.18 14.28
C ILE A 257 -7.26 -5.20 13.84
N GLU A 258 -6.73 -4.07 13.36
CA GLU A 258 -5.34 -4.00 12.91
C GLU A 258 -4.32 -4.10 14.06
N ASN A 259 -4.69 -3.68 15.27
CA ASN A 259 -3.78 -3.59 16.42
C ASN A 259 -4.19 -4.50 17.59
N ALA A 260 -5.00 -5.53 17.34
CA ALA A 260 -5.63 -6.35 18.38
C ALA A 260 -4.64 -7.01 19.34
N GLU A 261 -3.54 -7.55 18.82
CA GLU A 261 -2.46 -8.15 19.62
C GLU A 261 -1.79 -7.10 20.54
N VAL A 262 -1.47 -5.93 19.98
CA VAL A 262 -0.84 -4.82 20.72
C VAL A 262 -1.74 -4.24 21.80
N ILE A 263 -3.06 -4.25 21.58
CA ILE A 263 -4.06 -3.84 22.56
C ILE A 263 -4.13 -4.86 23.70
N LEU A 264 -4.10 -6.16 23.40
CA LEU A 264 -4.07 -7.21 24.43
C LEU A 264 -2.80 -7.18 25.27
N ASP A 265 -1.66 -6.88 24.65
CA ASP A 265 -0.36 -6.71 25.33
C ASP A 265 -0.33 -5.51 26.29
N GLY A 266 -1.40 -4.70 26.34
CA GLY A 266 -1.54 -3.60 27.30
C GLY A 266 -0.73 -2.36 26.96
N LYS A 267 -0.23 -2.23 25.72
CA LYS A 267 0.55 -1.04 25.29
C LYS A 267 -0.20 0.28 25.48
N TYR A 268 -1.53 0.24 25.51
CA TYR A 268 -2.40 1.40 25.66
C TYR A 268 -3.00 1.54 27.08
N ASP A 269 -2.64 0.67 28.03
CA ASP A 269 -3.20 0.67 29.39
C ASP A 269 -2.77 1.92 30.18
N GLY A 270 -1.54 2.42 29.96
CA GLY A 270 -0.98 3.59 30.66
C GLY A 270 -1.21 4.95 29.99
N GLY A 271 -2.05 5.04 28.95
CA GLY A 271 -2.13 6.21 28.09
C GLY A 271 -1.01 6.27 27.03
N LYS A 272 -1.02 7.34 26.21
CA LYS A 272 -0.23 7.55 24.98
C LYS A 272 1.11 6.77 24.96
N PRO A 273 1.36 5.84 24.01
CA PRO A 273 2.63 5.15 23.95
C PRO A 273 3.75 6.19 23.83
N SER A 274 4.73 6.17 24.74
CA SER A 274 5.85 7.10 24.69
C SER A 274 6.67 6.80 23.43
N GLN A 275 6.43 7.57 22.37
CA GLN A 275 7.40 7.71 21.31
C GLN A 275 8.55 8.53 21.91
N PRO A 276 9.79 8.02 22.00
CA PRO A 276 10.91 8.85 22.40
C PRO A 276 10.99 10.02 21.41
N LYS A 277 10.74 11.22 21.92
CA LYS A 277 10.81 12.46 21.13
C LYS A 277 12.29 12.76 20.86
N GLY A 278 12.80 12.15 19.79
CA GLY A 278 14.12 12.41 19.25
C GLY A 278 15.28 11.76 20.01
N TRP A 279 16.47 11.88 19.39
CA TRP A 279 17.72 11.29 19.85
C TRP A 279 18.12 11.70 21.27
N GLY A 280 17.74 12.92 21.70
CA GLY A 280 18.04 13.42 23.05
C GLY A 280 17.35 12.62 24.16
N ALA A 281 16.06 12.34 24.03
CA ALA A 281 15.29 11.58 25.01
C ALA A 281 15.72 10.10 25.08
N LEU A 282 16.17 9.54 23.94
CA LEU A 282 16.73 8.19 23.90
C LEU A 282 18.04 8.11 24.69
N LYS A 283 18.90 9.13 24.56
CA LYS A 283 20.19 9.23 25.26
C LYS A 283 20.02 9.34 26.77
N GLU A 284 19.07 10.14 27.25
CA GLU A 284 18.71 10.22 28.67
C GLU A 284 18.16 8.89 29.21
N SER A 285 17.31 8.19 28.44
CA SER A 285 16.78 6.88 28.84
C SER A 285 17.86 5.79 28.91
N MET A 286 18.90 5.90 28.08
CA MET A 286 20.05 5.00 28.08
C MET A 286 21.02 5.31 29.23
N GLN A 287 21.16 6.60 29.60
CA GLN A 287 21.96 7.01 30.74
C GLN A 287 21.30 6.63 32.08
N ARG A 288 19.98 6.81 32.22
CA ARG A 288 19.23 6.35 33.41
C ARG A 288 19.30 4.83 33.60
N ARG A 289 19.17 4.06 32.51
CA ARG A 289 19.31 2.60 32.57
C ARG A 289 20.72 2.12 32.93
N LYS A 290 21.76 2.93 32.69
CA LYS A 290 23.12 2.64 33.13
C LYS A 290 23.37 3.01 34.59
N SER A 291 22.70 4.03 35.13
CA SER A 291 22.84 4.41 36.54
C SER A 291 22.08 3.46 37.48
N ASP A 292 20.99 2.86 37.02
CA ASP A 292 20.17 1.95 37.85
C ASP A 292 20.72 0.51 37.89
N ALA A 293 21.74 0.22 37.06
CA ALA A 293 22.40 -1.08 36.96
C ALA A 293 23.75 -1.12 37.69
N GLN A 294 24.02 -0.13 38.54
CA GLN A 294 25.26 0.06 39.29
C GLN A 294 24.93 0.31 40.76
#